data_AF-K7ZZI3-F1
#
_entry.id   AF-K7ZZI3-F1
#
_cell.length_a   1.000
_cell.length_b   1.000
_cell.length_c   1.000
_cell.angle_alpha   90.00
_cell.angle_beta   90.00
_cell.angle_gamma   90.00
#
_symmetry.space_group_name_H-M   'P 1'
#
loop_
_entity.id
_entity.type
_entity.pdbx_description
1 polymer ?
#
loop_
_entity_poly.entity_id
_entity_poly.type
_entity_poly.pdbx_seq_one_letter_code
_entity_poly.pdbx_strand_id
1 'polypeptide(L)'
;MEQYSLKEIARPSGGFAMLAVDQREAMRLMFAAAGTTPPVADSVLTDFKVNAARILSPYASAILVDRQFCYPQVVEQHAIADSCAMIVAADQFIPGNGIPVDSVTLDDAIDAKAVRQHGGKALKLLVLWRSDEDPMQRLAMVKAFNEKCHAQGLLSIIEPVVRPPRRGDTFDREQAIVDAAKELGDSGADLYKVEMPLCGRGEAKALLSASQTQA
;
A
#
# COMPACT_ATOMS: atom_id res chain seq x y z
N MET A 1 -26.16 3.13 -5.53
CA MET A 1 -24.72 3.12 -5.19
C MET A 1 -24.07 2.09 -6.10
N GLU A 2 -23.00 2.45 -6.80
CA GLU A 2 -22.23 1.42 -7.54
C GLU A 2 -21.71 0.39 -6.54
N GLN A 3 -22.01 -0.87 -6.80
CA GLN A 3 -21.64 -1.98 -5.93
C GLN A 3 -20.18 -2.34 -6.20
N TYR A 4 -19.30 -2.10 -5.23
CA TYR A 4 -17.93 -2.60 -5.23
C TYR A 4 -17.85 -3.91 -4.43
N SER A 5 -16.87 -4.75 -4.72
CA SER A 5 -16.71 -6.03 -4.01
C SER A 5 -15.26 -6.49 -3.97
N LEU A 6 -14.85 -7.08 -2.85
CA LEU A 6 -13.54 -7.75 -2.71
C LEU A 6 -13.29 -8.81 -3.80
N LYS A 7 -14.34 -9.37 -4.40
CA LYS A 7 -14.22 -10.30 -5.54
C LYS A 7 -13.55 -9.66 -6.76
N GLU A 8 -13.62 -8.34 -6.91
CA GLU A 8 -13.01 -7.62 -8.03
C GLU A 8 -11.47 -7.64 -7.98
N ILE A 9 -10.86 -7.87 -6.82
CA ILE A 9 -9.40 -7.91 -6.63
C ILE A 9 -8.89 -9.30 -6.18
N ALA A 10 -9.78 -10.29 -6.10
CA ALA A 10 -9.46 -11.65 -5.67
C ALA A 10 -9.38 -12.62 -6.86
N ARG A 11 -8.67 -13.73 -6.67
CA ARG A 11 -8.72 -14.87 -7.60
C ARG A 11 -10.10 -15.55 -7.56
N PRO A 12 -10.43 -16.43 -8.53
CA PRO A 12 -11.66 -17.23 -8.47
C PRO A 12 -11.81 -18.06 -7.18
N SER A 13 -10.70 -18.43 -6.52
CA SER A 13 -10.71 -19.12 -5.22
C SER A 13 -11.11 -18.23 -4.03
N GLY A 14 -11.24 -16.92 -4.23
CA GLY A 14 -11.43 -15.93 -3.16
C GLY A 14 -10.13 -15.46 -2.51
N GLY A 15 -8.98 -16.08 -2.82
CA GLY A 15 -7.67 -15.65 -2.30
C GLY A 15 -7.13 -14.41 -3.02
N PHE A 16 -6.42 -13.55 -2.30
CA PHE A 16 -5.75 -12.38 -2.86
C PHE A 16 -4.30 -12.74 -3.23
N ALA A 17 -3.94 -12.58 -4.50
CA ALA A 17 -2.57 -12.79 -4.99
C ALA A 17 -2.16 -11.54 -5.76
N MET A 18 -1.74 -10.51 -5.03
CA MET A 18 -1.58 -9.16 -5.56
C MET A 18 -0.11 -8.80 -5.75
N LEU A 19 0.17 -7.94 -6.71
CA LEU A 19 1.49 -7.40 -7.00
C LEU A 19 1.55 -5.92 -6.60
N ALA A 20 2.61 -5.49 -5.92
CA ALA A 20 2.80 -4.08 -5.60
C ALA A 20 4.05 -3.54 -6.30
N VAL A 21 3.88 -2.50 -7.11
CA VAL A 21 4.96 -1.79 -7.81
C VAL A 21 4.91 -0.28 -7.52
N ASP A 22 4.27 0.15 -6.43
CA ASP A 22 4.09 1.55 -6.03
C ASP A 22 5.28 2.18 -5.28
N GLN A 23 6.39 1.45 -5.13
CA GLN A 23 7.58 1.97 -4.43
C GLN A 23 8.19 3.13 -5.22
N ARG A 24 8.36 4.28 -4.56
CA ARG A 24 8.86 5.53 -5.15
C ARG A 24 10.36 5.67 -4.94
N GLU A 25 10.78 6.61 -4.10
CA GLU A 25 12.19 6.87 -3.80
C GLU A 25 12.89 5.66 -3.17
N ALA A 26 12.16 4.78 -2.46
CA ALA A 26 12.70 3.49 -2.02
C ALA A 26 13.20 2.63 -3.20
N MET A 27 12.47 2.58 -4.33
CA MET A 27 12.91 1.88 -5.53
C MET A 27 14.12 2.57 -6.16
N ARG A 28 14.17 3.91 -6.17
CA ARG A 28 15.34 4.65 -6.65
C ARG A 28 16.61 4.30 -5.89
N LEU A 29 16.51 4.19 -4.57
CA LEU A 29 17.61 3.75 -3.71
C LEU A 29 18.03 2.31 -4.03
N MET A 30 17.08 1.42 -4.35
CA MET A 30 17.41 0.05 -4.78
C MET A 30 18.18 0.03 -6.10
N PHE A 31 17.79 0.83 -7.09
CA PHE A 31 18.54 0.96 -8.36
C PHE A 31 19.97 1.45 -8.14
N ALA A 32 20.14 2.48 -7.30
CA ALA A 32 21.46 3.00 -6.95
C ALA A 32 22.31 1.94 -6.22
N ALA A 33 21.73 1.22 -5.25
CA ALA A 33 22.40 0.14 -4.53
C ALA A 33 22.77 -1.05 -5.44
N ALA A 34 22.00 -1.29 -6.50
CA ALA A 34 22.28 -2.29 -7.52
C ALA A 34 23.31 -1.85 -8.57
N GLY A 35 23.90 -0.64 -8.44
CA GLY A 35 24.98 -0.16 -9.31
C GLY A 35 24.54 0.75 -10.46
N THR A 36 23.29 1.21 -10.48
CA THR A 36 22.87 2.24 -11.45
C THR A 36 23.46 3.59 -11.03
N THR A 37 24.20 4.25 -11.93
CA THR A 37 24.86 5.53 -11.66
C THR A 37 23.84 6.61 -11.25
N PRO A 38 23.95 7.19 -10.04
CA PRO A 38 23.11 8.31 -9.63
C PRO A 38 23.44 9.61 -10.41
N PRO A 39 22.47 10.50 -10.64
CA PRO A 39 21.07 10.37 -10.27
C PRO A 39 20.34 9.37 -11.18
N VAL A 40 19.65 8.39 -10.57
CA VAL A 40 18.79 7.46 -11.30
C VAL A 40 17.60 8.26 -11.83
N ALA A 41 17.39 8.29 -13.14
CA ALA A 41 16.31 9.05 -13.76
C ALA A 41 14.93 8.44 -13.50
N ASP A 42 13.88 9.28 -13.47
CA ASP A 42 12.49 8.84 -13.26
C ASP A 42 12.03 7.84 -14.33
N SER A 43 12.47 8.02 -15.58
CA SER A 43 12.17 7.11 -16.69
C SER A 43 12.64 5.68 -16.39
N VAL A 44 13.76 5.49 -15.68
CA VAL A 44 14.24 4.15 -15.29
C VAL A 44 13.22 3.47 -14.36
N LEU A 45 12.64 4.22 -13.42
CA LEU A 45 11.61 3.70 -12.51
C LEU A 45 10.32 3.41 -13.26
N THR A 46 9.85 4.34 -14.10
CA THR A 46 8.65 4.18 -14.93
C THR A 46 8.77 2.98 -15.85
N ASP A 47 9.88 2.83 -16.59
CA ASP A 47 10.13 1.74 -17.51
C ASP A 47 10.11 0.38 -16.79
N PHE A 48 10.76 0.31 -15.62
CA PHE A 48 10.72 -0.89 -14.80
C PHE A 48 9.30 -1.23 -14.34
N LYS A 49 8.56 -0.25 -13.81
CA LYS A 49 7.19 -0.44 -13.30
C LYS A 49 6.21 -0.87 -14.39
N VAL A 50 6.26 -0.24 -15.57
CA VAL A 50 5.39 -0.57 -16.70
C VAL A 50 5.73 -1.97 -17.24
N ASN A 51 7.02 -2.31 -17.36
CA ASN A 51 7.43 -3.65 -17.77
C ASN A 51 7.01 -4.72 -16.74
N ALA A 52 7.18 -4.45 -15.44
CA ALA A 52 6.73 -5.34 -14.38
C ALA A 52 5.21 -5.55 -14.45
N ALA A 53 4.43 -4.47 -14.65
CA ALA A 53 2.98 -4.57 -14.85
C ALA A 53 2.63 -5.47 -16.04
N ARG A 54 3.25 -5.23 -17.20
CA ARG A 54 2.99 -5.99 -18.43
C ARG A 54 3.33 -7.48 -18.30
N ILE A 55 4.46 -7.80 -17.69
CA ILE A 55 4.97 -9.16 -17.60
C ILE A 55 4.29 -9.95 -16.48
N LEU A 56 4.00 -9.31 -15.34
CA LEU A 56 3.61 -10.01 -14.11
C LEU A 56 2.11 -9.91 -13.80
N SER A 57 1.40 -8.89 -14.30
CA SER A 57 -0.04 -8.76 -14.05
C SER A 57 -0.90 -9.97 -14.50
N PRO A 58 -0.57 -10.74 -15.56
CA PRO A 58 -1.33 -11.95 -15.90
C PRO A 58 -1.37 -13.00 -14.78
N TYR A 59 -0.44 -12.95 -13.82
CA TYR A 59 -0.35 -13.89 -12.70
C TYR A 59 -0.98 -13.37 -11.41
N ALA A 60 -1.27 -12.07 -11.33
CA ALA A 60 -1.82 -11.41 -10.16
C ALA A 60 -3.35 -11.23 -10.29
N SER A 61 -4.06 -11.23 -9.15
CA SER A 61 -5.48 -10.85 -9.12
C SER A 61 -5.68 -9.34 -9.13
N ALA A 62 -4.72 -8.60 -8.59
CA ALA A 62 -4.66 -7.15 -8.67
C ALA A 62 -3.22 -6.63 -8.62
N ILE A 63 -2.99 -5.44 -9.16
CA ILE A 63 -1.71 -4.74 -9.12
C ILE A 63 -1.86 -3.33 -8.53
N LEU A 64 -0.99 -2.99 -7.59
CA LEU A 64 -0.89 -1.69 -6.95
C LEU A 64 0.17 -0.81 -7.64
N VAL A 65 -0.26 0.34 -8.15
CA VAL A 65 0.55 1.33 -8.89
C VAL A 65 0.52 2.70 -8.22
N ASP A 66 1.56 3.51 -8.43
CA ASP A 66 1.64 4.88 -7.92
C ASP A 66 1.39 5.94 -8.99
N ARG A 67 0.80 7.07 -8.57
CA ARG A 67 0.55 8.23 -9.43
C ARG A 67 1.82 8.89 -9.97
N GLN A 68 2.91 8.84 -9.19
CA GLN A 68 4.12 9.60 -9.47
C GLN A 68 4.89 9.06 -10.67
N PHE A 69 4.97 7.74 -10.84
CA PHE A 69 5.84 7.12 -11.83
C PHE A 69 5.13 6.23 -12.84
N CYS A 70 3.98 5.61 -12.53
CA CYS A 70 3.45 4.60 -13.45
C CYS A 70 1.94 4.58 -13.69
N TYR A 71 1.08 5.11 -12.83
CA TYR A 71 -0.38 5.03 -13.05
C TYR A 71 -0.84 5.61 -14.39
N PRO A 72 -0.46 6.85 -14.80
CA PRO A 72 -0.81 7.35 -16.13
C PRO A 72 -0.30 6.44 -17.26
N GLN A 73 0.93 5.95 -17.14
CA GLN A 73 1.61 5.18 -18.17
C GLN A 73 1.03 3.76 -18.32
N VAL A 74 0.63 3.11 -17.23
CA VAL A 74 0.00 1.77 -17.32
C VAL A 74 -1.39 1.84 -17.92
N VAL A 75 -2.12 2.95 -17.71
CA VAL A 75 -3.42 3.20 -18.35
C VAL A 75 -3.24 3.48 -19.84
N GLU A 76 -2.38 4.44 -20.20
CA GLU A 76 -2.13 4.85 -21.59
C GLU A 76 -1.61 3.69 -22.45
N GLN A 77 -0.73 2.84 -21.89
CA GLN A 77 -0.12 1.72 -22.61
C GLN A 77 -0.90 0.40 -22.48
N HIS A 78 -2.05 0.39 -21.81
CA HIS A 78 -2.79 -0.83 -21.47
C HIS A 78 -1.87 -1.93 -20.89
N ALA A 79 -1.00 -1.55 -19.95
CA ALA A 79 0.07 -2.42 -19.46
C ALA A 79 -0.41 -3.45 -18.42
N ILE A 80 -1.63 -3.33 -17.90
CA ILE A 80 -2.21 -4.29 -16.95
C ILE A 80 -3.08 -5.26 -17.73
N ALA A 81 -2.89 -6.56 -17.54
CA ALA A 81 -3.68 -7.60 -18.18
C ALA A 81 -5.15 -7.54 -17.74
N ASP A 82 -6.08 -7.84 -18.66
CA ASP A 82 -7.54 -7.81 -18.40
C ASP A 82 -7.97 -8.69 -17.20
N SER A 83 -7.19 -9.72 -16.89
CA SER A 83 -7.43 -10.63 -15.75
C SER A 83 -7.00 -10.06 -14.39
N CYS A 84 -6.39 -8.88 -14.35
CA CYS A 84 -5.78 -8.28 -13.16
C CYS A 84 -6.38 -6.90 -12.89
N ALA A 85 -6.92 -6.71 -11.69
CA ALA A 85 -7.50 -5.43 -11.29
C ALA A 85 -6.43 -4.37 -10.97
N MET A 86 -6.76 -3.10 -11.17
CA MET A 86 -5.87 -1.99 -10.83
C MET A 86 -6.22 -1.39 -9.46
N ILE A 87 -5.21 -1.24 -8.61
CA ILE A 87 -5.23 -0.54 -7.33
C ILE A 87 -4.31 0.69 -7.48
N VAL A 88 -4.73 1.86 -7.01
CA VAL A 88 -3.89 3.07 -7.08
C VAL A 88 -3.55 3.57 -5.68
N ALA A 89 -2.27 3.85 -5.45
CA ALA A 89 -1.80 4.46 -4.20
C ALA A 89 -2.38 5.89 -4.06
N ALA A 90 -2.93 6.17 -2.89
CA ALA A 90 -3.53 7.46 -2.50
C ALA A 90 -2.76 8.11 -1.34
N ASP A 91 -1.52 7.70 -1.11
CA ASP A 91 -0.64 8.22 -0.07
C ASP A 91 0.39 9.21 -0.65
N GLN A 92 0.52 10.36 0.00
CA GLN A 92 1.61 11.29 -0.21
C GLN A 92 2.72 11.00 0.79
N PHE A 93 3.88 10.56 0.28
CA PHE A 93 5.05 10.31 1.11
C PHE A 93 5.85 11.59 1.32
N ILE A 94 6.16 11.88 2.59
CA ILE A 94 6.90 13.06 3.01
C ILE A 94 8.25 12.58 3.57
N PRO A 95 9.39 12.96 2.96
CA PRO A 95 10.71 12.60 3.47
C PRO A 95 11.05 13.38 4.74
N GLY A 96 11.94 12.83 5.55
CA GLY A 96 12.40 13.43 6.81
C GLY A 96 13.38 12.51 7.51
N ASN A 97 14.16 13.02 8.46
CA ASN A 97 15.08 12.22 9.27
C ASN A 97 16.02 11.28 8.47
N GLY A 98 16.42 11.68 7.26
CA GLY A 98 17.30 10.90 6.40
C GLY A 98 16.65 9.69 5.70
N ILE A 99 15.32 9.53 5.78
CA ILE A 99 14.59 8.44 5.13
C ILE A 99 13.56 8.99 4.11
N PRO A 100 13.25 8.23 3.04
CA PRO A 100 12.37 8.70 1.96
C PRO A 100 10.91 8.84 2.38
N VAL A 101 10.47 8.15 3.44
CA VAL A 101 9.10 8.20 3.95
C VAL A 101 9.15 8.29 5.48
N ASP A 102 9.15 9.52 5.99
CA ASP A 102 9.11 9.80 7.43
C ASP A 102 7.70 10.11 7.93
N SER A 103 6.88 10.74 7.09
CA SER A 103 5.48 11.02 7.36
C SER A 103 4.62 10.73 6.13
N VAL A 104 3.32 10.52 6.34
CA VAL A 104 2.36 10.20 5.27
C VAL A 104 1.09 11.00 5.48
N THR A 105 0.54 11.55 4.39
CA THR A 105 -0.79 12.14 4.33
C THR A 105 -1.57 11.53 3.17
N LEU A 106 -2.86 11.84 3.07
CA LEU A 106 -3.62 11.58 1.85
C LEU A 106 -3.06 12.41 0.70
N ASP A 107 -2.95 11.81 -0.49
CA ASP A 107 -2.63 12.54 -1.73
C ASP A 107 -3.90 13.19 -2.27
N ASP A 108 -4.13 14.47 -1.96
CA ASP A 108 -5.30 15.21 -2.45
C ASP A 108 -5.33 15.34 -3.98
N ALA A 109 -4.20 15.12 -4.67
CA ALA A 109 -4.15 15.12 -6.13
C ALA A 109 -4.70 13.82 -6.75
N ILE A 110 -5.03 12.80 -5.96
CA ILE A 110 -5.68 11.58 -6.48
C ILE A 110 -7.19 11.81 -6.69
N ASP A 111 -7.58 11.83 -7.96
CA ASP A 111 -8.99 11.83 -8.35
C ASP A 111 -9.52 10.39 -8.37
N ALA A 112 -10.22 10.02 -7.30
CA ALA A 112 -10.84 8.71 -7.14
C ALA A 112 -11.89 8.41 -8.22
N LYS A 113 -12.59 9.44 -8.73
CA LYS A 113 -13.56 9.27 -9.81
C LYS A 113 -12.85 8.94 -11.11
N ALA A 114 -11.76 9.63 -11.42
CA ALA A 114 -10.94 9.33 -12.60
C ALA A 114 -10.32 7.93 -12.51
N VAL A 115 -9.84 7.51 -11.33
CA VAL A 115 -9.34 6.14 -11.10
C VAL A 115 -10.42 5.11 -11.43
N ARG A 116 -11.65 5.31 -10.93
CA ARG A 116 -12.79 4.43 -11.27
C ARG A 116 -13.08 4.42 -12.77
N GLN A 117 -13.08 5.58 -13.42
CA GLN A 117 -13.31 5.70 -14.87
C GLN A 117 -12.24 5.02 -15.71
N HIS A 118 -10.99 4.97 -15.24
CA HIS A 118 -9.90 4.22 -15.88
C HIS A 118 -9.88 2.73 -15.48
N GLY A 119 -10.94 2.22 -14.87
CA GLY A 119 -11.09 0.79 -14.53
C GLY A 119 -10.47 0.38 -13.19
N GLY A 120 -9.97 1.33 -12.40
CA GLY A 120 -9.50 1.09 -11.03
C GLY A 120 -10.58 0.50 -10.14
N LYS A 121 -10.17 -0.40 -9.24
CA LYS A 121 -11.07 -1.15 -8.33
C LYS A 121 -10.87 -0.80 -6.86
N ALA A 122 -9.71 -0.26 -6.52
CA ALA A 122 -9.38 0.09 -5.15
C ALA A 122 -8.40 1.24 -5.09
N LEU A 123 -8.37 1.94 -3.96
CA LEU A 123 -7.25 2.78 -3.56
C LEU A 123 -6.53 2.13 -2.38
N LYS A 124 -5.28 2.57 -2.16
CA LYS A 124 -4.48 2.15 -1.02
C LYS A 124 -3.90 3.34 -0.26
N LEU A 125 -3.86 3.26 1.07
CA LEU A 125 -3.25 4.24 1.96
C LEU A 125 -2.26 3.58 2.92
N LEU A 126 -0.97 3.98 2.88
CA LEU A 126 -0.02 3.72 3.96
C LEU A 126 -0.37 4.54 5.21
N VAL A 127 -0.39 3.91 6.38
CA VAL A 127 -0.59 4.57 7.67
C VAL A 127 0.62 4.27 8.55
N LEU A 128 1.49 5.26 8.77
CA LEU A 128 2.59 5.09 9.71
C LEU A 128 2.03 5.09 11.14
N TRP A 129 2.34 4.05 11.89
CA TRP A 129 1.94 3.91 13.29
C TRP A 129 3.15 4.10 14.20
N ARG A 130 3.05 5.06 15.12
CA ARG A 130 4.01 5.30 16.20
C ARG A 130 3.25 5.42 17.51
N SER A 131 3.80 4.83 18.57
CA SER A 131 3.15 4.77 19.88
C SER A 131 2.98 6.12 20.56
N ASP A 132 3.77 7.14 20.18
CA ASP A 132 3.74 8.49 20.74
C ASP A 132 3.09 9.54 19.82
N GLU A 133 2.47 9.11 18.71
CA GLU A 133 1.68 9.95 17.81
C GLU A 133 0.18 9.75 18.06
N ASP A 134 -0.61 10.80 17.82
CA ASP A 134 -2.06 10.81 18.11
C ASP A 134 -2.85 9.76 17.30
N PRO A 135 -3.50 8.77 17.94
CA PRO A 135 -4.36 7.79 17.27
C PRO A 135 -5.57 8.44 16.59
N MET A 136 -6.11 9.54 17.13
CA MET A 136 -7.28 10.19 16.56
C MET A 136 -6.96 10.81 15.19
N GLN A 137 -5.74 11.34 15.02
CA GLN A 137 -5.29 11.84 13.73
C GLN A 137 -5.20 10.72 12.67
N ARG A 138 -4.71 9.53 13.05
CA ARG A 138 -4.64 8.37 12.15
C ARG A 138 -6.03 7.87 11.77
N LEU A 139 -6.94 7.72 12.74
CA LEU A 139 -8.32 7.32 12.50
C LEU A 139 -9.08 8.31 11.63
N ALA A 140 -8.88 9.61 11.84
CA ALA A 140 -9.49 10.65 11.00
C ALA A 140 -9.02 10.57 9.54
N MET A 141 -7.72 10.34 9.33
CA MET A 141 -7.16 10.15 7.99
C MET A 141 -7.72 8.89 7.31
N VAL A 142 -7.81 7.77 8.02
CA VAL A 142 -8.40 6.52 7.51
C VAL A 142 -9.89 6.71 7.19
N LYS A 143 -10.64 7.41 8.04
CA LYS A 143 -12.05 7.72 7.78
C LYS A 143 -12.24 8.54 6.51
N ALA A 144 -11.45 9.61 6.34
CA ALA A 144 -11.51 10.43 5.13
C ALA A 144 -11.12 9.63 3.87
N PHE A 145 -10.17 8.72 3.99
CA PHE A 145 -9.77 7.80 2.93
C PHE A 145 -10.89 6.83 2.55
N ASN A 146 -11.53 6.20 3.52
CA ASN A 146 -12.66 5.29 3.30
C ASN A 146 -13.80 6.01 2.59
N GLU A 147 -14.16 7.21 3.04
CA GLU A 147 -15.19 8.04 2.41
C GLU A 147 -14.85 8.37 0.95
N LYS A 148 -13.58 8.73 0.66
CA LYS A 148 -13.11 8.99 -0.71
C LYS A 148 -13.27 7.75 -1.61
N CYS A 149 -12.94 6.56 -1.10
CA CYS A 149 -13.05 5.31 -1.86
C CYS A 149 -14.52 4.93 -2.10
N HIS A 150 -15.29 4.84 -1.03
CA HIS A 150 -16.66 4.31 -1.06
C HIS A 150 -17.60 5.23 -1.84
N ALA A 151 -17.39 6.54 -1.81
CA ALA A 151 -18.17 7.50 -2.60
C ALA A 151 -18.05 7.27 -4.12
N GLN A 152 -16.97 6.64 -4.59
CA GLN A 152 -16.71 6.37 -6.01
C GLN A 152 -16.83 4.88 -6.36
N GLY A 153 -17.33 4.05 -5.45
CA GLY A 153 -17.42 2.62 -5.67
C GLY A 153 -16.06 1.94 -5.80
N LEU A 154 -15.07 2.39 -5.02
CA LEU A 154 -13.74 1.80 -4.91
C LEU A 154 -13.58 1.14 -3.56
N LEU A 155 -12.86 0.02 -3.51
CA LEU A 155 -12.41 -0.58 -2.25
C LEU A 155 -11.36 0.30 -1.57
N SER A 156 -11.42 0.33 -0.25
CA SER A 156 -10.43 0.95 0.64
C SER A 156 -9.45 -0.09 1.17
N ILE A 157 -8.16 0.08 0.86
CA ILE A 157 -7.08 -0.76 1.39
C ILE A 157 -6.19 0.09 2.29
N ILE A 158 -6.12 -0.23 3.58
CA ILE A 158 -5.15 0.42 4.48
C ILE A 158 -3.94 -0.47 4.68
N GLU A 159 -2.77 0.15 4.77
CA GLU A 159 -1.50 -0.50 5.09
C GLU A 159 -0.88 0.15 6.33
N PRO A 160 -1.25 -0.27 7.54
CA PRO A 160 -0.55 0.16 8.73
C PRO A 160 0.87 -0.41 8.76
N VAL A 161 1.87 0.45 8.98
CA VAL A 161 3.29 0.10 9.10
C VAL A 161 3.85 0.71 10.36
N VAL A 162 4.45 -0.13 11.20
CA VAL A 162 4.94 0.31 12.51
C VAL A 162 6.29 0.98 12.39
N ARG A 163 6.49 2.02 13.18
CA ARG A 163 7.75 2.76 13.28
C ARG A 163 8.10 2.97 14.75
N PRO A 164 9.41 3.10 15.07
CA PRO A 164 9.83 3.58 16.38
C PRO A 164 9.16 4.91 16.74
N PRO A 165 8.95 5.19 18.03
CA PRO A 165 8.38 6.46 18.48
C PRO A 165 9.26 7.64 18.07
N ARG A 166 8.68 8.85 18.01
CA ARG A 166 9.44 10.08 17.72
C ARG A 166 10.43 10.39 18.84
N ARG A 167 10.05 10.09 20.09
CA ARG A 167 10.89 10.31 21.27
C ARG A 167 11.03 9.01 22.06
N GLY A 168 12.27 8.71 22.45
CA GLY A 168 12.63 7.47 23.13
C GLY A 168 13.15 6.40 22.19
N ASP A 169 13.70 5.33 22.76
CA ASP A 169 14.33 4.20 22.06
C ASP A 169 13.63 2.86 22.30
N THR A 170 12.62 2.83 23.15
CA THR A 170 11.84 1.62 23.45
C THR A 170 10.89 1.34 22.29
N PHE A 171 11.13 0.26 21.56
CA PHE A 171 10.31 -0.17 20.45
C PHE A 171 10.24 -1.70 20.37
N ASP A 172 9.11 -2.25 20.81
CA ASP A 172 8.74 -3.64 20.52
C ASP A 172 7.91 -3.65 19.23
N ARG A 173 8.53 -4.06 18.13
CA ARG A 173 7.90 -4.13 16.82
C ARG A 173 6.68 -5.04 16.81
N GLU A 174 6.74 -6.18 17.49
CA GLU A 174 5.69 -7.19 17.42
C GLU A 174 4.46 -6.72 18.21
N GLN A 175 4.68 -6.11 19.37
CA GLN A 175 3.60 -5.47 20.13
C GLN A 175 3.02 -4.28 19.37
N ALA A 176 3.85 -3.46 18.72
CA ALA A 176 3.38 -2.34 17.91
C ALA A 176 2.48 -2.79 16.75
N ILE A 177 2.77 -3.94 16.12
CA ILE A 177 1.93 -4.49 15.04
C ILE A 177 0.54 -4.85 15.59
N VAL A 178 0.49 -5.49 16.76
CA VAL A 178 -0.77 -5.84 17.43
C VAL A 178 -1.53 -4.58 17.84
N ASP A 179 -0.85 -3.57 18.38
CA ASP A 179 -1.49 -2.33 18.81
C ASP A 179 -2.04 -1.51 17.63
N ALA A 180 -1.31 -1.48 16.51
CA ALA A 180 -1.81 -0.89 15.26
C ALA A 180 -3.04 -1.67 14.71
N ALA A 181 -3.06 -2.99 14.85
CA ALA A 181 -4.21 -3.82 14.47
C ALA A 181 -5.42 -3.56 15.38
N LYS A 182 -5.21 -3.40 16.69
CA LYS A 182 -6.28 -3.01 17.63
C LYS A 182 -6.91 -1.66 17.28
N GLU A 183 -6.07 -0.70 16.92
CA GLU A 183 -6.52 0.66 16.61
C GLU A 183 -7.24 0.73 15.25
N LEU A 184 -6.71 0.05 14.22
CA LEU A 184 -7.12 0.27 12.83
C LEU A 184 -7.85 -0.92 12.19
N GLY A 185 -7.90 -2.08 12.85
CA GLY A 185 -8.43 -3.33 12.31
C GLY A 185 -9.93 -3.32 12.02
N ASP A 186 -10.69 -2.48 12.74
CA ASP A 186 -12.14 -2.27 12.55
C ASP A 186 -12.46 -0.82 12.11
N SER A 187 -11.54 -0.21 11.35
CA SER A 187 -11.67 1.20 10.92
C SER A 187 -12.64 1.43 9.74
N GLY A 188 -13.31 0.37 9.26
CA GLY A 188 -14.22 0.42 8.12
C GLY A 188 -13.55 0.38 6.74
N ALA A 189 -12.25 0.10 6.67
CA ALA A 189 -11.59 -0.25 5.42
C ALA A 189 -12.00 -1.65 4.95
N ASP A 190 -11.89 -1.92 3.64
CA ASP A 190 -12.30 -3.20 3.06
C ASP A 190 -11.21 -4.28 3.14
N LEU A 191 -9.94 -3.87 3.18
CA LEU A 191 -8.80 -4.77 3.27
C LEU A 191 -7.67 -4.18 4.11
N TYR A 192 -7.11 -5.00 5.00
CA TYR A 192 -5.99 -4.64 5.88
C TYR A 192 -4.71 -5.32 5.37
N LYS A 193 -3.74 -4.52 4.90
CA LYS A 193 -2.42 -4.97 4.45
C LYS A 193 -1.42 -4.80 5.60
N VAL A 194 -0.89 -5.91 6.12
CA VAL A 194 -0.07 -5.91 7.34
C VAL A 194 1.34 -6.45 7.09
N GLU A 195 2.30 -6.00 7.89
CA GLU A 195 3.62 -6.60 7.97
C GLU A 195 3.57 -8.00 8.57
N MET A 196 4.46 -8.91 8.12
CA MET A 196 4.57 -10.23 8.73
C MET A 196 5.22 -10.13 10.12
N PRO A 197 4.59 -10.69 11.17
CA PRO A 197 5.23 -10.86 12.47
C PRO A 197 6.54 -11.64 12.36
N LEU A 198 7.50 -11.31 13.23
CA LEU A 198 8.84 -11.93 13.30
C LEU A 198 9.61 -11.89 11.96
N CYS A 199 9.22 -10.98 11.06
CA CYS A 199 9.73 -10.88 9.69
C CYS A 199 9.62 -12.20 8.89
N GLY A 200 8.68 -13.08 9.26
CA GLY A 200 8.53 -14.40 8.63
C GLY A 200 9.69 -15.36 8.90
N ARG A 201 10.49 -15.14 9.96
CA ARG A 201 11.65 -15.97 10.31
C ARG A 201 11.40 -16.81 11.55
N GLY A 202 12.06 -17.96 11.62
CA GLY A 202 11.99 -18.90 12.75
C GLY A 202 11.07 -20.09 12.49
N GLU A 203 10.73 -20.80 13.57
CA GLU A 203 9.93 -22.02 13.52
C GLU A 203 8.49 -21.73 13.10
N ALA A 204 7.92 -22.61 12.27
CA ALA A 204 6.55 -22.46 11.76
C ALA A 204 5.51 -22.32 12.89
N LYS A 205 5.71 -23.00 14.02
CA LYS A 205 4.83 -22.90 15.19
C LYS A 205 4.86 -21.50 15.81
N ALA A 206 6.03 -20.88 15.90
CA ALA A 206 6.17 -19.53 16.44
C ALA A 206 5.52 -18.49 15.53
N LEU A 207 5.71 -18.62 14.21
CA LEU A 207 5.05 -17.78 13.22
C LEU A 207 3.52 -17.92 13.28
N LEU A 208 3.01 -19.15 13.36
CA LEU A 208 1.58 -19.41 13.48
C LEU A 208 1.01 -18.76 14.75
N SER A 209 1.67 -18.93 15.90
CA SER A 209 1.24 -18.29 17.15
C SER A 209 1.23 -16.78 17.04
N ALA A 210 2.27 -16.17 16.46
CA ALA A 210 2.33 -14.73 16.25
C ALA A 210 1.21 -14.23 15.33
N SER A 211 0.96 -14.90 14.20
CA SER A 211 -0.11 -14.55 13.24
C SER A 211 -1.53 -14.77 13.78
N GLN A 212 -1.71 -15.57 14.82
CA GLN A 212 -3.01 -15.81 15.47
C GLN A 212 -3.23 -14.93 16.71
N THR A 213 -2.27 -14.08 17.07
CA THR A 213 -2.38 -13.17 18.20
C THR A 213 -3.58 -12.25 17.96
N GLN A 214 -4.57 -12.32 18.84
CA GLN A 214 -5.76 -11.49 18.73
C GLN A 214 -5.41 -10.05 19.09
N ALA A 215 -5.80 -9.14 18.19
CA ALA A 215 -5.93 -7.71 18.49
C ALA A 215 -7.17 -7.50 19.35
#